data_AF-A0A1F7J4S3-F1
#
_entry.id   AF-A0A1F7J4S3-F1
#
_cell.length_a   1.000
_cell.length_b   1.000
_cell.length_c   1.000
_cell.angle_alpha   90.00
_cell.angle_beta   90.00
_cell.angle_gamma   90.00
#
_symmetry.space_group_name_H-M   'P 1'
#
loop_
_entity.id
_entity.type
_entity.pdbx_description
1 polymer ?
#
loop_
_entity_poly.entity_id
_entity_poly.type
_entity_poly.pdbx_seq_one_letter_code
_entity_poly.pdbx_strand_id
1 'polypeptide(L)'
;MSDSGRPEIDTITKRLPNVNRAPLMAREAKRNPDFVERVVFQGFNDLIERFNAMNDDDPNQELLPDVMTLKQKLGSAKLPTIAELGKKDLIRGLRAANKFIEIGQDIKKGKLPEKLKGAAIMSPSAETNTQSLIVGTAAHILERALFTRLQTEGFDQWMKDEILFALEDLILLQHAEALAGNGEDSPLFHIVTSPHSLGPEGGIGWRKQEQVDEFVKKYNDHHQDEDS
;
A
#
# COMPACT_ATOMS: atom_id res chain seq x y z
N MET A 1 22.19 -18.46 -14.53
CA MET A 1 20.72 -18.54 -14.57
C MET A 1 20.25 -18.46 -13.13
N SER A 2 19.94 -17.26 -12.64
CA SER A 2 19.53 -17.05 -11.25
C SER A 2 18.04 -17.30 -11.12
N ASP A 3 17.73 -18.41 -10.45
CA ASP A 3 16.40 -18.76 -9.95
C ASP A 3 16.05 -17.81 -8.80
N SER A 4 15.80 -16.54 -9.11
CA SER A 4 15.36 -15.58 -8.11
C SER A 4 13.93 -15.95 -7.76
N GLY A 5 13.71 -16.48 -6.55
CA GLY A 5 12.40 -16.86 -6.00
C GLY A 5 11.37 -15.72 -5.87
N ARG A 6 11.52 -14.66 -6.67
CA ARG A 6 10.57 -13.58 -6.85
C ARG A 6 9.24 -14.17 -7.37
N PRO A 7 8.10 -13.80 -6.79
CA PRO A 7 6.82 -14.08 -7.43
C PRO A 7 6.87 -13.48 -8.83
N GLU A 8 6.91 -14.31 -9.86
CA GLU A 8 6.84 -13.81 -11.23
C GLU A 8 5.63 -12.88 -11.32
N ILE A 9 5.83 -11.68 -11.85
CA ILE A 9 4.79 -10.70 -12.17
C ILE A 9 3.61 -11.38 -12.90
N ASP A 10 3.92 -12.43 -13.66
CA ASP A 10 2.99 -13.37 -14.31
C ASP A 10 2.01 -14.07 -13.34
N THR A 11 2.41 -14.39 -12.11
CA THR A 11 1.56 -15.01 -11.08
C THR A 11 0.55 -14.02 -10.49
N ILE A 12 0.96 -12.76 -10.30
CA ILE A 12 0.07 -11.69 -9.83
C ILE A 12 -0.93 -11.32 -10.94
N THR A 13 -0.46 -11.19 -12.18
CA THR A 13 -1.28 -10.78 -13.33
C THR A 13 -2.24 -11.86 -13.84
N LYS A 14 -1.87 -13.14 -13.84
CA LYS A 14 -2.77 -14.26 -14.26
C LYS A 14 -3.90 -14.54 -13.28
N ARG A 15 -3.81 -14.07 -12.03
CA ARG A 15 -4.74 -14.39 -10.95
C ARG A 15 -5.71 -13.27 -10.59
N LEU A 16 -5.86 -12.28 -11.47
CA LEU A 16 -6.90 -11.25 -11.37
C LEU A 16 -8.11 -11.50 -12.32
N PRO A 17 -8.56 -12.74 -12.61
CA PRO A 17 -9.51 -13.00 -13.70
C PRO A 17 -10.85 -12.28 -13.58
N ASN A 18 -11.15 -11.68 -12.42
CA ASN A 18 -12.39 -10.98 -12.15
C ASN A 18 -12.25 -9.45 -12.06
N VAL A 19 -11.07 -8.84 -12.20
CA VAL A 19 -10.96 -7.37 -12.30
C VAL A 19 -11.27 -6.94 -13.74
N ASN A 20 -12.22 -6.03 -13.96
CA ASN A 20 -12.65 -5.56 -15.30
C ASN A 20 -11.48 -5.11 -16.24
N ARG A 21 -10.30 -4.81 -15.68
CA ARG A 21 -9.08 -4.40 -16.40
C ARG A 21 -7.88 -5.34 -16.22
N ALA A 22 -8.03 -6.53 -15.65
CA ALA A 22 -6.92 -7.48 -15.47
C ALA A 22 -6.15 -7.79 -16.75
N PRO A 23 -6.78 -7.96 -17.93
CA PRO A 23 -6.04 -8.14 -19.18
C PRO A 23 -5.23 -6.91 -19.62
N LEU A 24 -5.62 -5.70 -19.20
CA LEU A 24 -4.87 -4.46 -19.45
C LEU A 24 -3.68 -4.35 -18.49
N MET A 25 -3.89 -4.63 -17.20
CA MET A 25 -2.83 -4.69 -16.19
C MET A 25 -1.76 -5.72 -16.54
N ALA A 26 -2.18 -6.92 -16.97
CA ALA A 26 -1.28 -7.99 -17.40
C ALA A 26 -0.46 -7.60 -18.64
N ARG A 27 -1.05 -6.87 -19.58
CA ARG A 27 -0.34 -6.36 -20.75
C ARG A 27 0.65 -5.26 -20.37
N GLU A 28 0.26 -4.36 -19.48
CA GLU A 28 1.12 -3.26 -19.04
C GLU A 28 2.31 -3.76 -18.21
N ALA A 29 2.08 -4.69 -17.28
CA ALA A 29 3.14 -5.31 -16.50
C ALA A 29 4.14 -6.11 -17.36
N LYS A 30 3.67 -6.70 -18.47
CA LYS A 30 4.55 -7.36 -19.46
C LYS A 30 5.32 -6.38 -20.33
N ARG A 31 4.74 -5.22 -20.63
CA ARG A 31 5.37 -4.17 -21.42
C ARG A 31 6.40 -3.38 -20.62
N ASN A 32 6.15 -3.23 -19.32
CA ASN A 32 6.94 -2.41 -18.39
C ASN A 32 7.28 -3.19 -17.10
N PRO A 33 8.07 -4.28 -17.17
CA PRO A 33 8.44 -5.06 -15.99
C PRO A 33 9.20 -4.23 -14.95
N ASP A 34 10.09 -3.34 -15.40
CA ASP A 34 10.89 -2.46 -14.54
C ASP A 34 10.02 -1.48 -13.74
N PHE A 35 8.90 -1.01 -14.31
CA PHE A 35 7.96 -0.17 -13.58
C PHE A 35 7.36 -0.93 -12.40
N VAL A 36 6.92 -2.18 -12.62
CA VAL A 36 6.37 -3.00 -11.54
C VAL A 36 7.44 -3.32 -10.50
N GLU A 37 8.64 -3.71 -10.92
CA GLU A 37 9.74 -4.00 -9.99
C GLU A 37 10.11 -2.78 -9.13
N ARG A 38 10.36 -1.63 -9.78
CA ARG A 38 10.76 -0.41 -9.09
C ARG A 38 9.64 0.19 -8.23
N VAL A 39 8.42 0.29 -8.77
CA VAL A 39 7.35 1.01 -8.08
C VAL A 39 6.67 0.14 -7.05
N VAL A 40 6.43 -1.14 -7.34
CA VAL A 40 5.69 -2.03 -6.44
C VAL A 40 6.59 -2.79 -5.47
N PHE A 41 7.73 -3.30 -5.92
CA PHE A 41 8.56 -4.12 -5.03
C PHE A 41 9.59 -3.28 -4.30
N GLN A 42 10.35 -2.45 -5.01
CA GLN A 42 11.35 -1.60 -4.36
C GLN A 42 10.68 -0.54 -3.48
N GLY A 43 9.72 0.23 -4.01
CA GLY A 43 9.06 1.28 -3.23
C GLY A 43 8.42 0.79 -1.92
N PHE A 44 7.79 -0.39 -1.91
CA PHE A 44 7.25 -0.95 -0.67
C PHE A 44 8.33 -1.50 0.27
N ASN A 45 9.42 -2.10 -0.26
CA ASN A 45 10.54 -2.50 0.58
C ASN A 45 11.16 -1.28 1.28
N ASP A 46 11.38 -0.18 0.55
CA ASP A 46 11.93 1.05 1.11
C ASP A 46 11.05 1.59 2.25
N LEU A 47 9.73 1.59 2.08
CA LEU A 47 8.79 2.01 3.12
C LEU A 47 8.80 1.06 4.33
N ILE A 48 8.87 -0.25 4.11
CA ILE A 48 8.92 -1.24 5.20
C ILE A 48 10.25 -1.15 5.96
N GLU A 49 11.36 -0.97 5.25
CA GLU A 49 12.68 -0.76 5.84
C GLU A 49 12.69 0.51 6.67
N ARG A 50 12.12 1.60 6.16
CA ARG A 50 11.96 2.85 6.89
C ARG A 50 11.07 2.70 8.13
N PHE A 51 9.91 2.05 8.00
CA PHE A 51 9.06 1.70 9.13
C PHE A 51 9.87 0.96 10.20
N ASN A 52 10.61 -0.07 9.80
CA ASN A 52 11.37 -0.92 10.71
C ASN A 52 12.57 -0.19 11.36
N ALA A 53 13.13 0.81 10.68
CA ALA A 53 14.24 1.62 11.17
C ALA A 53 13.81 2.76 12.11
N MET A 54 12.54 3.16 12.07
CA MET A 54 11.99 4.19 12.95
C MET A 54 12.02 3.74 14.41
N ASN A 55 12.57 4.59 15.27
CA ASN A 55 12.73 4.36 16.69
C ASN A 55 11.93 5.41 17.50
N ASP A 56 11.81 5.19 18.81
CA ASP A 56 11.08 6.08 19.72
C ASP A 56 11.71 7.49 19.86
N ASP A 57 12.94 7.68 19.36
CA ASP A 57 13.67 8.94 19.31
C ASP A 57 13.64 9.63 17.94
N ASP A 58 12.86 9.10 16.97
CA ASP A 58 12.69 9.75 15.67
C ASP A 58 11.96 11.10 15.85
N PRO A 59 12.54 12.23 15.39
CA PRO A 59 11.94 13.55 15.55
C PRO A 59 10.59 13.68 14.84
N ASN A 60 10.30 12.83 13.85
CA ASN A 60 9.06 12.86 13.07
C ASN A 60 7.95 11.98 13.65
N GLN A 61 8.16 11.29 14.78
CA GLN A 61 7.16 10.33 15.30
C GLN A 61 5.79 10.98 15.56
N GLU A 62 5.76 12.26 15.95
CA GLU A 62 4.52 13.00 16.22
C GLU A 62 3.71 13.27 14.95
N LEU A 63 4.38 13.30 13.79
CA LEU A 63 3.76 13.45 12.48
C LEU A 63 3.18 12.12 11.95
N LEU A 64 3.50 10.99 12.59
CA LEU A 64 3.24 9.64 12.08
C LEU A 64 2.38 8.78 13.04
N PRO A 65 1.16 9.23 13.40
CA PRO A 65 0.34 8.56 14.41
C PRO A 65 -0.01 7.10 14.05
N ASP A 66 -0.22 6.80 12.76
CA ASP A 66 -0.55 5.44 12.32
C ASP A 66 0.66 4.51 12.38
N VAL A 67 1.86 5.03 12.09
CA VAL A 67 3.12 4.30 12.26
C VAL A 67 3.34 3.94 13.73
N MET A 68 3.17 4.91 14.63
CA MET A 68 3.36 4.68 16.06
C MET A 68 2.33 3.72 16.64
N THR A 69 1.07 3.82 16.20
CA THR A 69 0.01 2.87 16.55
C THR A 69 0.37 1.44 16.14
N LEU A 70 0.88 1.26 14.92
CA LEU A 70 1.29 -0.05 14.44
C LEU A 70 2.54 -0.58 15.16
N LYS A 71 3.55 0.26 15.41
CA LYS A 71 4.73 -0.08 16.20
C LYS A 71 4.35 -0.60 17.59
N GLN A 72 3.44 0.10 18.27
CA GLN A 72 2.95 -0.32 19.58
C GLN A 72 2.29 -1.70 19.54
N LYS A 73 1.48 -1.98 18.52
CA LYS A 73 0.83 -3.29 18.33
C LYS A 73 1.82 -4.41 18.00
N LEU A 74 2.85 -4.10 17.21
CA LEU A 74 3.90 -5.06 16.84
C LEU A 74 4.88 -5.34 18.00
N GLY A 75 5.04 -4.39 18.92
CA GLY A 75 6.02 -4.47 19.99
C GLY A 75 7.43 -4.55 19.41
N SER A 76 8.16 -5.62 19.73
CA SER A 76 9.52 -5.84 19.21
C SER A 76 9.58 -6.48 17.82
N ALA A 77 8.44 -6.89 17.25
CA ALA A 77 8.39 -7.48 15.93
C ALA A 77 8.55 -6.43 14.83
N LYS A 78 9.08 -6.85 13.69
CA LYS A 78 9.25 -6.03 12.50
C LYS A 78 8.23 -6.43 11.44
N LEU A 79 7.86 -5.48 10.59
CA LEU A 79 7.16 -5.83 9.36
C LEU A 79 8.12 -6.60 8.45
N PRO A 80 7.73 -7.76 7.91
CA PRO A 80 8.57 -8.47 6.96
C PRO A 80 8.65 -7.64 5.66
N THR A 81 9.85 -7.50 5.10
CA THR A 81 10.03 -6.94 3.76
C THR A 81 9.38 -7.85 2.72
N ILE A 82 9.10 -7.32 1.53
CA ILE A 82 8.57 -8.14 0.44
C ILE A 82 9.57 -9.20 0.01
N ALA A 83 10.87 -8.91 0.12
CA ALA A 83 11.93 -9.88 -0.15
C ALA A 83 11.89 -11.09 0.81
N GLU A 84 11.41 -10.90 2.04
CA GLU A 84 11.25 -11.95 3.05
C GLU A 84 9.94 -12.72 2.90
N LEU A 85 8.97 -12.21 2.12
CA LEU A 85 7.73 -12.91 1.86
C LEU A 85 7.95 -14.12 0.93
N GLY A 86 7.69 -15.31 1.47
CA GLY A 86 7.78 -16.53 0.68
C GLY A 86 6.69 -16.60 -0.40
N LYS A 87 6.93 -17.39 -1.44
CA LYS A 87 5.94 -17.67 -2.50
C LYS A 87 4.56 -18.11 -1.94
N LYS A 88 4.55 -18.83 -0.81
CA LYS A 88 3.31 -19.27 -0.15
C LYS A 88 2.52 -18.09 0.45
N ASP A 89 3.20 -17.11 1.04
CA ASP A 89 2.58 -15.94 1.67
C ASP A 89 1.94 -15.04 0.62
N LEU A 90 2.66 -14.80 -0.48
CA LEU A 90 2.17 -14.05 -1.63
C LEU A 90 0.96 -14.73 -2.29
N ILE A 91 0.98 -16.07 -2.42
CA ILE A 91 -0.17 -16.83 -2.93
C ILE A 91 -1.37 -16.72 -1.98
N ARG A 92 -1.15 -16.75 -0.67
CA ARG A 92 -2.22 -16.59 0.34
C ARG A 92 -2.79 -15.18 0.33
N GLY A 93 -1.93 -14.16 0.33
CA GLY A 93 -2.32 -12.76 0.21
C GLY A 93 -3.16 -12.51 -1.04
N LEU A 94 -2.73 -13.05 -2.19
CA LEU A 94 -3.47 -12.99 -3.45
C LEU A 94 -4.83 -13.68 -3.39
N ARG A 95 -4.93 -14.87 -2.77
CA ARG A 95 -6.22 -15.55 -2.59
C ARG A 95 -7.16 -14.75 -1.68
N ALA A 96 -6.63 -14.18 -0.61
CA ALA A 96 -7.39 -13.33 0.30
C ALA A 96 -7.89 -12.07 -0.42
N ALA A 97 -7.01 -11.38 -1.15
CA ALA A 97 -7.36 -10.20 -1.92
C ALA A 97 -8.45 -10.49 -2.96
N ASN A 98 -8.32 -11.57 -3.74
CA ASN A 98 -9.30 -11.94 -4.75
C ASN A 98 -10.72 -12.11 -4.19
N LYS A 99 -10.87 -12.79 -3.05
CA LYS A 99 -12.17 -12.98 -2.39
C LYS A 99 -12.83 -11.63 -2.09
N PHE A 100 -12.05 -10.66 -1.59
CA PHE A 100 -12.57 -9.35 -1.21
C PHE A 100 -12.82 -8.44 -2.42
N ILE A 101 -12.05 -8.58 -3.50
CA ILE A 101 -12.31 -7.92 -4.79
C ILE A 101 -13.64 -8.42 -5.38
N GLU A 102 -13.89 -9.74 -5.35
CA GLU A 102 -15.14 -10.33 -5.83
C GLU A 102 -16.35 -9.81 -5.05
N ILE A 103 -16.25 -9.76 -3.72
CA ILE A 103 -17.29 -9.18 -2.85
C ILE A 103 -17.58 -7.73 -3.24
N GLY A 104 -16.54 -6.91 -3.44
CA GLY A 104 -16.70 -5.52 -3.84
C GLY A 104 -17.42 -5.35 -5.17
N GLN A 105 -17.17 -6.23 -6.13
CA GLN A 105 -17.87 -6.22 -7.41
C GLN A 105 -19.32 -6.67 -7.32
N ASP A 106 -19.61 -7.68 -6.51
CA ASP A 106 -20.96 -8.15 -6.32
C ASP A 106 -21.82 -7.11 -5.58
N ILE A 107 -21.25 -6.34 -4.64
CA ILE A 107 -21.91 -5.18 -4.05
C ILE A 107 -22.22 -4.13 -5.13
N LYS A 108 -21.25 -3.74 -5.97
CA LYS A 108 -21.44 -2.77 -7.07
C LYS A 108 -22.51 -3.21 -8.08
N LYS A 109 -22.67 -4.51 -8.29
CA LYS A 109 -23.69 -5.08 -9.19
C LYS A 109 -25.06 -5.24 -8.51
N GLY A 110 -25.22 -4.80 -7.27
CA GLY A 110 -26.44 -5.00 -6.47
C GLY A 110 -26.72 -6.46 -6.10
N LYS A 111 -25.73 -7.36 -6.25
CA LYS A 111 -25.86 -8.79 -5.95
C LYS A 111 -25.65 -9.10 -4.48
N LEU A 112 -24.98 -8.23 -3.74
CA LEU A 112 -24.79 -8.36 -2.30
C LEU A 112 -25.30 -7.12 -1.55
N PRO A 113 -25.78 -7.27 -0.30
CA PRO A 113 -26.25 -6.14 0.48
C PRO A 113 -25.08 -5.22 0.89
N GLU A 114 -25.32 -3.92 0.87
CA GLU A 114 -24.32 -2.87 1.13
C GLU A 114 -23.69 -2.95 2.53
N LYS A 115 -24.36 -3.59 3.50
CA LYS A 115 -23.80 -3.89 4.84
C LYS A 115 -22.53 -4.74 4.81
N LEU A 116 -22.22 -5.42 3.70
CA LEU A 116 -20.98 -6.18 3.50
C LEU A 116 -19.83 -5.32 2.97
N LYS A 117 -20.01 -4.01 2.80
CA LYS A 117 -18.98 -3.07 2.29
C LYS A 117 -17.70 -3.09 3.13
N GLY A 118 -17.79 -3.27 4.45
CA GLY A 118 -16.61 -3.41 5.33
C GLY A 118 -15.78 -4.68 5.08
N ALA A 119 -16.34 -5.68 4.40
CA ALA A 119 -15.65 -6.89 3.99
C ALA A 119 -15.17 -6.84 2.54
N ALA A 120 -15.33 -5.73 1.81
CA ALA A 120 -14.89 -5.62 0.42
C ALA A 120 -13.51 -4.96 0.33
N ILE A 121 -12.72 -5.37 -0.67
CA ILE A 121 -11.72 -4.47 -1.25
C ILE A 121 -12.50 -3.68 -2.29
N MET A 122 -12.68 -2.39 -2.06
CA MET A 122 -13.31 -1.51 -3.05
C MET A 122 -12.32 -1.35 -4.21
N SER A 123 -12.46 -2.21 -5.22
CA SER A 123 -11.61 -2.15 -6.40
C SER A 123 -11.74 -0.77 -7.06
N PRO A 124 -10.63 -0.18 -7.54
CA PRO A 124 -10.67 1.11 -8.23
C PRO A 124 -11.79 1.21 -9.24
N SER A 125 -12.49 2.34 -9.22
CA SER A 125 -13.53 2.62 -10.20
C SER A 125 -12.93 2.62 -11.61
N ALA A 126 -13.79 2.47 -12.62
CA ALA A 126 -13.38 2.42 -14.02
C ALA A 126 -12.67 3.70 -14.51
N GLU A 127 -12.60 4.76 -13.69
CA GLU A 127 -12.01 6.06 -14.03
C GLU A 127 -10.52 6.19 -13.64
N THR A 128 -9.97 5.25 -12.87
CA THR A 128 -8.56 5.30 -12.45
C THR A 128 -7.60 4.93 -13.59
N ASN A 129 -6.43 5.58 -13.67
CA ASN A 129 -5.40 5.25 -14.67
C ASN A 129 -4.83 3.81 -14.45
N THR A 130 -4.23 3.20 -15.49
CA THR A 130 -3.76 1.81 -15.45
C THR A 130 -2.63 1.58 -14.43
N GLN A 131 -1.76 2.55 -14.22
CA GLN A 131 -0.62 2.45 -13.30
C GLN A 131 -1.08 2.40 -11.83
N SER A 132 -1.98 3.30 -11.44
CA SER A 132 -2.60 3.31 -10.10
C SER A 132 -3.38 2.03 -9.82
N LEU A 133 -4.04 1.48 -10.84
CA LEU A 133 -4.72 0.18 -10.69
C LEU A 133 -3.72 -0.96 -10.43
N ILE A 134 -2.58 -0.99 -11.12
CA ILE A 134 -1.53 -2.00 -10.92
C ILE A 134 -0.93 -1.90 -9.52
N VAL A 135 -0.48 -0.71 -9.15
CA VAL A 135 0.18 -0.45 -7.87
C VAL A 135 -0.78 -0.74 -6.73
N GLY A 136 -2.00 -0.23 -6.78
CA GLY A 136 -2.95 -0.45 -5.70
C GLY A 136 -3.44 -1.89 -5.58
N THR A 137 -3.58 -2.62 -6.69
CA THR A 137 -3.86 -4.06 -6.62
C THR A 137 -2.71 -4.81 -5.98
N ALA A 138 -1.48 -4.46 -6.35
CA ALA A 138 -0.30 -5.09 -5.77
C ALA A 138 -0.15 -4.72 -4.29
N ALA A 139 -0.40 -3.47 -3.92
CA ALA A 139 -0.42 -3.01 -2.54
C ALA A 139 -1.37 -3.84 -1.68
N HIS A 140 -2.60 -4.06 -2.13
CA HIS A 140 -3.54 -4.92 -1.41
C HIS A 140 -3.06 -6.37 -1.32
N ILE A 141 -2.45 -6.93 -2.37
CA ILE A 141 -1.89 -8.28 -2.30
C ILE A 141 -0.76 -8.35 -1.27
N LEU A 142 0.12 -7.34 -1.26
CA LEU A 142 1.26 -7.24 -0.37
C LEU A 142 0.81 -7.03 1.07
N GLU A 143 -0.07 -6.05 1.34
CA GLU A 143 -0.75 -5.84 2.63
C GLU A 143 -1.31 -7.16 3.18
N ARG A 144 -2.03 -7.93 2.35
CA ARG A 144 -2.60 -9.22 2.78
C ARG A 144 -1.55 -10.31 2.98
N ALA A 145 -0.46 -10.29 2.22
CA ALA A 145 0.66 -11.21 2.42
C ALA A 145 1.43 -10.89 3.72
N LEU A 146 1.72 -9.62 3.97
CA LEU A 146 2.31 -9.11 5.21
C LEU A 146 1.44 -9.50 6.41
N PHE A 147 0.15 -9.21 6.34
CA PHE A 147 -0.81 -9.59 7.38
C PHE A 147 -0.86 -11.11 7.61
N THR A 148 -0.92 -11.91 6.53
CA THR A 148 -0.90 -13.38 6.65
C THR A 148 0.36 -13.86 7.37
N ARG A 149 1.50 -13.24 7.07
CA ARG A 149 2.78 -13.55 7.72
C ARG A 149 2.75 -13.17 9.20
N LEU A 150 2.27 -11.99 9.55
CA LEU A 150 2.12 -11.55 10.94
C LEU A 150 1.17 -12.44 11.73
N GLN A 151 0.07 -12.92 11.13
CA GLN A 151 -0.80 -13.90 11.79
C GLN A 151 -0.07 -15.20 12.12
N THR A 152 0.86 -15.66 11.28
CA THR A 152 1.69 -16.83 11.61
C THR A 152 2.66 -16.60 12.75
N GLU A 153 2.92 -15.33 13.08
CA GLU A 153 3.78 -14.90 14.18
C GLU A 153 2.96 -14.55 15.45
N GLY A 154 1.66 -14.84 15.44
CA GLY A 154 0.77 -14.68 16.60
C GLY A 154 0.05 -13.33 16.68
N PHE A 155 0.13 -12.50 15.64
CA PHE A 155 -0.55 -11.20 15.61
C PHE A 155 -2.02 -11.30 15.19
N ASP A 156 -2.82 -10.39 15.75
CA ASP A 156 -4.27 -10.40 15.63
C ASP A 156 -4.80 -10.00 14.24
N GLN A 157 -6.07 -10.33 14.00
CA GLN A 157 -6.72 -10.13 12.71
C GLN A 157 -7.02 -8.66 12.30
N TRP A 158 -6.74 -7.71 13.20
CA TRP A 158 -7.14 -6.29 13.11
C TRP A 158 -5.94 -5.34 12.88
N MET A 159 -4.99 -5.72 12.02
CA MET A 159 -3.81 -4.87 11.72
C MET A 159 -3.71 -4.46 10.24
N LYS A 160 -4.68 -4.85 9.41
CA LYS A 160 -4.59 -4.64 7.95
C LYS A 160 -4.64 -3.17 7.55
N ASP A 161 -5.57 -2.42 8.16
CA ASP A 161 -5.81 -1.02 7.79
C ASP A 161 -4.71 -0.15 8.41
N GLU A 162 -4.20 -0.57 9.58
CA GLU A 162 -3.06 0.03 10.25
C GLU A 162 -1.75 -0.12 9.47
N ILE A 163 -1.49 -1.29 8.86
CA ILE A 163 -0.33 -1.46 7.96
C ILE A 163 -0.45 -0.50 6.78
N LEU A 164 -1.64 -0.38 6.18
CA LEU A 164 -1.86 0.49 5.05
C LEU A 164 -1.64 1.97 5.42
N PHE A 165 -2.28 2.44 6.49
CA PHE A 165 -2.19 3.83 6.92
C PHE A 165 -0.79 4.21 7.40
N ALA A 166 -0.09 3.30 8.09
CA ALA A 166 1.31 3.51 8.46
C ALA A 166 2.21 3.69 7.22
N LEU A 167 2.04 2.86 6.18
CA LEU A 167 2.80 3.01 4.93
C LEU A 167 2.43 4.30 4.18
N GLU A 168 1.19 4.75 4.26
CA GLU A 168 0.76 6.04 3.70
C GLU A 168 1.42 7.23 4.38
N ASP A 169 1.43 7.26 5.71
CA ASP A 169 2.06 8.32 6.49
C ASP A 169 3.57 8.41 6.17
N LEU A 170 4.24 7.26 5.97
CA LEU A 170 5.64 7.23 5.55
C LEU A 170 5.87 7.76 4.13
N ILE A 171 4.94 7.51 3.20
CA ILE A 171 5.00 8.11 1.85
C ILE A 171 4.86 9.64 1.94
N LEU A 172 3.95 10.13 2.77
CA LEU A 172 3.76 11.58 2.98
C LEU A 172 4.98 12.23 3.62
N LEU A 173 5.61 11.58 4.60
CA LEU A 173 6.84 12.07 5.20
C LEU A 173 7.97 12.14 4.19
N GLN A 174 8.20 11.06 3.42
CA GLN A 174 9.23 11.06 2.39
C GLN A 174 9.03 12.18 1.36
N HIS A 175 7.77 12.46 1.01
CA HIS A 175 7.43 13.57 0.13
C HIS A 175 7.74 14.93 0.77
N ALA A 176 7.33 15.15 2.02
CA ALA A 176 7.56 16.40 2.73
C ALA A 176 9.08 16.68 2.91
N GLU A 177 9.87 15.65 3.23
CA GLU A 177 11.33 15.74 3.29
C GLU A 177 11.93 16.10 1.93
N ALA A 178 11.46 15.48 0.85
CA ALA A 178 11.93 15.80 -0.50
C ALA A 178 11.65 17.26 -0.87
N LEU A 179 10.47 17.80 -0.51
CA LEU A 179 10.15 19.22 -0.69
C LEU A 179 11.06 20.15 0.14
N ALA A 180 11.47 19.71 1.32
CA ALA A 180 12.43 20.41 2.17
C ALA A 180 13.90 20.25 1.70
N GLY A 181 14.15 19.44 0.66
CA GLY A 181 15.50 19.18 0.13
C GLY A 181 16.27 18.07 0.86
N ASN A 182 15.59 17.28 1.70
CA ASN A 182 16.18 16.25 2.57
C ASN A 182 16.09 14.82 2.02
N GLY A 183 15.92 14.64 0.70
CA GLY A 183 15.87 13.31 0.10
C GLY A 183 15.23 13.28 -1.28
N GLU A 184 14.87 12.07 -1.71
CA GLU A 184 14.12 11.82 -2.94
C GLU A 184 12.67 11.48 -2.62
N ASP A 185 11.74 11.99 -3.45
CA ASP A 185 10.32 11.69 -3.33
C ASP A 185 10.06 10.18 -3.54
N SER A 186 9.01 9.67 -2.90
CA SER A 186 8.65 8.26 -3.02
C SER A 186 8.23 7.95 -4.47
N PRO A 187 8.71 6.86 -5.09
CA PRO A 187 8.22 6.43 -6.40
C PRO A 187 6.73 6.07 -6.40
N LEU A 188 6.14 5.90 -5.21
CA LEU A 188 4.72 5.64 -5.00
C LEU A 188 3.89 6.93 -4.85
N PHE A 189 4.51 8.08 -4.59
CA PHE A 189 3.81 9.31 -4.17
C PHE A 189 2.73 9.75 -5.16
N HIS A 190 3.09 10.02 -6.41
CA HIS A 190 2.16 10.47 -7.46
C HIS A 190 1.01 9.48 -7.73
N ILE A 191 1.21 8.21 -7.37
CA ILE A 191 0.23 7.15 -7.55
C ILE A 191 -0.75 7.11 -6.38
N VAL A 192 -0.26 7.32 -5.16
CA VAL A 192 -1.04 7.34 -3.91
C VAL A 192 -1.84 8.63 -3.74
N THR A 193 -1.32 9.77 -4.20
CA THR A 193 -1.98 11.10 -4.10
C THR A 193 -2.81 11.45 -5.33
N SER A 194 -2.85 10.57 -6.33
CA SER A 194 -3.61 10.81 -7.54
C SER A 194 -5.11 10.95 -7.23
N PRO A 195 -5.80 12.03 -7.69
CA PRO A 195 -7.18 12.37 -7.30
C PRO A 195 -8.28 11.44 -7.86
N HIS A 196 -7.92 10.22 -8.29
CA HIS A 196 -8.80 9.30 -9.03
C HIS A 196 -9.65 8.38 -8.15
N SER A 197 -9.78 8.71 -6.86
CA SER A 197 -10.43 7.92 -5.81
C SER A 197 -11.63 8.60 -5.15
N LEU A 198 -11.98 9.83 -5.59
CA LEU A 198 -12.94 10.73 -4.95
C LEU A 198 -14.42 10.33 -5.13
N GLY A 199 -14.73 9.03 -5.15
CA GLY A 199 -16.10 8.52 -5.16
C GLY A 199 -16.47 7.80 -3.86
N PRO A 200 -17.74 7.82 -3.42
CA PRO A 200 -18.23 7.08 -2.25
C PRO A 200 -18.12 5.54 -2.39
N GLU A 201 -17.68 5.05 -3.54
CA GLU A 201 -17.52 3.63 -3.87
C GLU A 201 -16.07 3.16 -4.05
N GLY A 202 -15.10 3.92 -3.56
CA GLY A 202 -13.71 3.47 -3.36
C GLY A 202 -12.92 3.17 -4.64
N GLY A 203 -11.79 3.84 -4.76
CA GLY A 203 -10.72 3.51 -5.70
C GLY A 203 -9.40 4.10 -5.25
N ILE A 204 -8.31 3.71 -5.90
CA ILE A 204 -6.96 3.90 -5.36
C ILE A 204 -6.42 5.30 -5.69
N GLY A 205 -5.93 5.92 -4.62
CA GLY A 205 -5.79 7.33 -4.33
C GLY A 205 -6.22 7.47 -2.86
N TRP A 206 -5.34 7.20 -1.90
CA TRP A 206 -5.76 6.99 -0.50
C TRP A 206 -5.84 8.29 0.31
N ARG A 207 -5.17 9.33 -0.19
CA ARG A 207 -5.16 10.66 0.42
C ARG A 207 -5.65 11.70 -0.58
N LYS A 208 -6.48 12.62 -0.10
CA LYS A 208 -6.89 13.83 -0.85
C LYS A 208 -5.74 14.83 -0.86
N GLN A 209 -5.70 15.70 -1.87
CA GLN A 209 -4.73 16.80 -1.92
C GLN A 209 -4.74 17.63 -0.63
N GLU A 210 -5.93 17.94 -0.09
CA GLU A 210 -6.07 18.66 1.18
C GLU A 210 -5.36 17.96 2.35
N GLN A 211 -5.37 16.62 2.40
CA GLN A 211 -4.68 15.84 3.43
C GLN A 211 -3.16 15.85 3.23
N VAL A 212 -2.70 15.88 1.97
CA VAL A 212 -1.28 16.03 1.63
C VAL A 212 -0.81 17.42 2.06
N ASP A 213 -1.54 18.47 1.67
CA ASP A 213 -1.22 19.86 2.00
C ASP A 213 -1.20 20.07 3.52
N GLU A 214 -2.16 19.48 4.25
CA GLU A 214 -2.20 19.51 5.70
C GLU A 214 -0.98 18.82 6.33
N PHE A 215 -0.60 17.65 5.82
CA PHE A 215 0.59 16.93 6.31
C PHE A 215 1.87 17.73 6.06
N VAL A 216 2.07 18.24 4.83
CA VAL A 216 3.25 19.05 4.47
C VAL A 216 3.31 20.32 5.33
N LYS A 217 2.17 20.96 5.59
CA LYS A 217 2.12 22.10 6.50
C LYS A 217 2.57 21.70 7.91
N LYS A 218 2.02 20.62 8.49
CA LYS A 218 2.42 20.13 9.82
C LYS A 218 3.90 19.82 9.89
N TYR A 219 4.45 19.17 8.86
CA TYR A 219 5.88 18.91 8.76
C TYR A 219 6.69 20.22 8.78
N ASN A 220 6.31 21.22 7.98
CA ASN A 220 7.02 22.50 7.96
C ASN A 220 6.91 23.25 9.30
N ASP A 221 5.73 23.26 9.92
CA ASP A 221 5.51 23.89 11.23
C ASP A 221 6.40 23.19 12.30
N HIS A 222 6.45 21.86 12.28
CA HIS A 222 7.28 21.03 13.19
C HIS A 222 8.78 21.33 13.11
N HIS A 223 9.29 21.61 11.91
CA HIS A 223 10.72 21.85 11.70
C HIS A 223 11.10 23.34 11.68
N GLN A 224 10.13 24.27 11.66
CA GLN A 224 10.41 25.71 11.82
C GLN A 224 10.71 26.08 13.28
N ASP A 225 10.15 25.34 14.24
CA ASP A 225 10.37 25.53 15.66
C ASP A 225 11.77 25.05 16.13
N GLU A 226 12.49 24.26 15.32
CA GLU A 226 13.84 23.75 15.63
C GLU A 226 14.98 24.69 15.18
N ASP A 227 14.70 25.61 14.24
CA ASP A 227 15.67 26.58 13.69
C ASP A 227 15.60 27.99 14.34
N SER A 228 14.74 28.17 15.35
CA SER A 228 14.48 29.45 16.07
C SER A 228 15.14 29.51 17.45
#